data_AF-W4PDY1-F1
#
_entry.id   AF-W4PDY1-F1
#
_cell.length_a   1.000
_cell.length_b   1.000
_cell.length_c   1.000
_cell.angle_alpha   90.00
_cell.angle_beta   90.00
_cell.angle_gamma   90.00
#
_symmetry.space_group_name_H-M   'P 1'
#
loop_
_entity.id
_entity.type
_entity.pdbx_description
1 polymer ?
#
loop_
_entity_poly.entity_id
_entity_poly.type
_entity_poly.pdbx_seq_one_letter_code
_entity_poly.pdbx_strand_id
1 'polypeptide(L)'
;MSKNIITALCIAFSIICCFACEDGKEEYPDIRIGKENPVDELSLNKQTEKRLLVSGGNGKYIVNVENSQIATAQMSMDTLKVKGLLEGETFATILSHDKRVRLKINVTFPELGISHSAVRLRPKDISKFVSISGGGERVTLQENDPADVMDIKWDGSTGMLEIMPKYEGEAEVTAISEDGKEQKTIHIKVKPEGDLQIPGWYDTRNSSYYVMLNNRMIVKRKGVGTWIIDSARPYGGRITTYDGSHMKIAPIVNPVQGDSIDLNILDYSASHGKIKEGIHRLYVEEVRESEVMLRGKGFKFLLPYGQK
;
A
#
# COMPACT_ATOMS: atom_id res chain seq x y z
N MET A 1 -74.28 66.67 -30.60
CA MET A 1 -73.41 65.68 -31.28
C MET A 1 -72.15 65.27 -30.50
N SER A 2 -71.92 65.71 -29.26
CA SER A 2 -70.68 65.37 -28.51
C SER A 2 -70.80 64.18 -27.53
N LYS A 3 -72.01 63.82 -27.07
CA LYS A 3 -72.17 62.73 -26.08
C LYS A 3 -71.95 61.33 -26.66
N ASN A 4 -72.32 61.08 -27.93
CA ASN A 4 -72.19 59.76 -28.55
C ASN A 4 -70.72 59.40 -28.90
N ILE A 5 -69.87 60.40 -29.12
CA ILE A 5 -68.45 60.20 -29.44
C ILE A 5 -67.68 59.82 -28.17
N ILE A 6 -68.00 60.42 -27.03
CA ILE A 6 -67.34 60.13 -25.75
C ILE A 6 -67.71 58.72 -25.25
N THR A 7 -68.97 58.31 -25.37
CA THR A 7 -69.39 56.94 -25.03
C THR A 7 -68.78 55.88 -25.96
N ALA A 8 -68.65 56.18 -27.26
CA ALA A 8 -67.99 55.28 -28.20
C ALA A 8 -66.47 55.15 -27.92
N LEU A 9 -65.81 56.24 -27.52
CA LEU A 9 -64.39 56.23 -27.14
C LEU A 9 -64.15 55.45 -25.84
N CYS A 10 -65.04 55.57 -24.85
CA CYS A 10 -64.94 54.83 -23.59
C CYS A 10 -65.19 53.32 -23.76
N ILE A 11 -66.08 52.92 -24.67
CA ILE A 11 -66.33 51.50 -25.00
C ILE A 11 -65.16 50.91 -25.81
N ALA A 12 -64.57 51.69 -26.72
CA ALA A 12 -63.37 51.27 -27.46
C ALA A 12 -62.14 51.11 -26.54
N PHE A 13 -61.97 52.00 -25.54
CA PHE A 13 -60.85 51.92 -24.59
C PHE A 13 -61.01 50.75 -23.59
N SER A 14 -62.24 50.42 -23.20
CA SER A 14 -62.52 49.28 -22.31
C SER A 14 -62.37 47.92 -23.00
N ILE A 15 -62.60 47.83 -24.32
CA ILE A 15 -62.32 46.60 -25.10
C ILE A 15 -60.81 46.39 -25.32
N ILE A 16 -60.02 47.46 -25.45
CA ILE A 16 -58.55 47.38 -25.58
C ILE A 16 -57.89 46.97 -24.24
N CYS A 17 -58.46 47.33 -23.10
CA CYS A 17 -57.97 46.91 -21.79
C CYS A 17 -58.28 45.43 -21.43
N CYS A 18 -59.15 44.73 -22.19
CA CYS A 18 -59.45 43.32 -21.95
C CYS A 18 -58.54 42.33 -22.69
N PHE A 19 -57.68 42.79 -23.61
CA PHE A 19 -56.72 41.94 -24.34
C PHE A 19 -55.29 42.01 -23.80
N ALA A 20 -55.07 42.67 -22.66
CA ALA A 20 -53.73 42.90 -22.10
C ALA A 20 -53.36 42.00 -20.90
N CYS A 21 -54.03 40.86 -20.74
CA CYS A 21 -53.65 39.81 -19.79
C CYS A 21 -53.82 38.43 -20.44
N GLU A 22 -53.05 38.16 -21.50
CA GLU A 22 -52.61 36.79 -21.71
C GLU A 22 -51.40 36.59 -20.80
N ASP A 23 -51.63 36.03 -19.60
CA ASP A 23 -50.57 35.44 -18.78
C ASP A 23 -50.05 34.19 -19.53
N GLY A 24 -49.32 34.42 -20.61
CA GLY A 24 -48.50 33.40 -21.24
C GLY A 24 -47.46 32.98 -20.21
N LYS A 25 -47.68 31.85 -19.55
CA LYS A 25 -46.65 31.24 -18.72
C LYS A 25 -45.47 30.92 -19.64
N GLU A 26 -44.42 31.74 -19.57
CA GLU A 26 -43.14 31.43 -20.21
C GLU A 26 -42.68 30.07 -19.66
N GLU A 27 -42.78 29.04 -20.50
CA GLU A 27 -42.35 27.70 -20.12
C GLU A 27 -40.84 27.60 -20.32
N TYR A 28 -40.10 27.57 -19.22
CA TYR A 28 -38.64 27.45 -19.26
C TYR A 28 -38.20 25.99 -19.45
N PRO A 29 -37.11 25.74 -20.19
CA PRO A 29 -36.54 24.40 -20.35
C PRO A 29 -36.08 23.81 -19.01
N ASP A 30 -36.07 22.48 -18.90
CA ASP A 30 -35.55 21.81 -17.69
C ASP A 30 -34.04 22.03 -17.52
N ILE A 31 -33.59 22.09 -16.27
CA ILE A 31 -32.18 22.33 -15.94
C ILE A 31 -31.35 21.10 -16.28
N ARG A 32 -30.21 21.30 -16.96
CA ARG A 32 -29.24 20.26 -17.31
C ARG A 32 -27.86 20.66 -16.84
N ILE A 33 -27.15 19.71 -16.22
CA ILE A 33 -25.77 19.86 -15.75
C ILE A 33 -24.87 19.10 -16.72
N GLY A 34 -23.84 19.75 -17.25
CA GLY A 34 -22.96 19.21 -18.29
C GLY A 34 -23.29 19.73 -19.68
N LYS A 35 -22.29 19.72 -20.58
CA LYS A 35 -22.40 20.29 -21.94
C LYS A 35 -22.96 19.29 -22.96
N GLU A 36 -22.44 18.06 -22.96
CA GLU A 36 -22.78 17.03 -23.95
C GLU A 36 -23.65 15.92 -23.38
N ASN A 37 -23.37 15.49 -22.14
CA ASN A 37 -24.15 14.49 -21.43
C ASN A 37 -24.63 15.05 -20.08
N PRO A 38 -25.88 14.77 -19.68
CA PRO A 38 -26.36 15.07 -18.33
C PRO A 38 -25.46 14.40 -17.28
N VAL A 39 -25.05 15.19 -16.28
CA VAL A 39 -24.26 14.72 -15.13
C VAL A 39 -25.18 14.67 -13.92
N ASP A 40 -25.60 13.47 -13.54
CA ASP A 40 -26.43 13.24 -12.35
C ASP A 40 -25.58 12.91 -11.11
N GLU A 41 -24.34 12.45 -11.32
CA GLU A 41 -23.37 12.13 -10.27
C GLU A 41 -21.99 12.72 -10.58
N LEU A 42 -21.36 13.26 -9.53
CA LEU A 42 -20.04 13.87 -9.57
C LEU A 42 -19.14 13.24 -8.51
N SER A 43 -18.11 12.52 -8.97
CA SER A 43 -17.00 12.08 -8.11
C SER A 43 -15.84 13.08 -8.17
N LEU A 44 -15.30 13.43 -7.00
CA LEU A 44 -14.12 14.27 -6.87
C LEU A 44 -13.35 13.93 -5.60
N ASN A 45 -12.08 14.32 -5.54
CA ASN A 45 -11.23 14.08 -4.39
C ASN A 45 -11.33 15.25 -3.41
N LYS A 46 -10.98 15.01 -2.15
CA LYS A 46 -10.87 16.06 -1.13
C LYS A 46 -10.01 17.23 -1.60
N GLN A 47 -10.45 18.45 -1.28
CA GLN A 47 -9.84 19.73 -1.63
C GLN A 47 -9.72 20.04 -3.13
N THR A 48 -10.25 19.20 -4.01
CA THR A 48 -10.32 19.50 -5.45
C THR A 48 -11.57 20.29 -5.81
N GLU A 49 -11.50 21.09 -6.87
CA GLU A 49 -12.63 21.82 -7.46
C GLU A 49 -12.90 21.29 -8.87
N LYS A 50 -14.17 21.06 -9.18
CA LYS A 50 -14.64 20.74 -10.54
C LYS A 50 -15.66 21.76 -10.99
N ARG A 51 -15.60 22.11 -12.28
CA ARG A 51 -16.48 23.09 -12.92
C ARG A 51 -17.38 22.39 -13.92
N LEU A 52 -18.68 22.63 -13.79
CA LEU A 52 -19.71 22.07 -14.64
C LEU A 52 -20.53 23.22 -15.24
N LEU A 53 -20.87 23.13 -16.52
CA LEU A 53 -21.80 24.06 -17.13
C LEU A 53 -23.23 23.66 -16.78
N VAL A 54 -24.08 24.65 -16.55
CA VAL A 54 -25.49 24.49 -16.26
C VAL A 54 -26.30 25.24 -17.32
N SER A 55 -27.27 24.56 -17.89
CA SER A 55 -28.17 25.11 -18.91
C SER A 55 -29.63 24.84 -18.52
N GLY A 56 -30.56 25.55 -19.15
CA GLY A 56 -31.98 25.44 -18.86
C GLY A 56 -32.50 26.53 -17.90
N GLY A 57 -33.74 26.41 -17.46
CA GLY A 57 -34.40 27.41 -16.61
C GLY A 57 -34.45 28.80 -17.24
N ASN A 58 -34.44 29.83 -16.40
CA ASN A 58 -34.44 31.24 -16.82
C ASN A 58 -33.03 31.87 -16.82
N GLY A 59 -31.97 31.06 -16.73
CA GLY A 59 -30.58 31.50 -16.67
C GLY A 59 -30.13 32.10 -15.33
N LYS A 60 -31.03 32.24 -14.35
CA LYS A 60 -30.69 32.61 -12.96
C LYS A 60 -30.72 31.36 -12.09
N TYR A 61 -29.56 30.95 -11.62
CA TYR A 61 -29.39 29.72 -10.85
C TYR A 61 -29.07 30.00 -9.38
N ILE A 62 -29.68 29.22 -8.50
CA ILE A 62 -29.37 29.16 -7.07
C ILE A 62 -28.98 27.71 -6.76
N VAL A 63 -27.93 27.51 -5.97
CA VAL A 63 -27.49 26.18 -5.54
C VAL A 63 -27.57 26.07 -4.03
N ASN A 64 -28.10 24.95 -3.54
CA ASN A 64 -28.11 24.58 -2.14
C ASN A 64 -27.43 23.22 -1.96
N VAL A 65 -26.56 23.07 -0.97
CA VAL A 65 -25.90 21.80 -0.65
C VAL A 65 -26.44 21.28 0.67
N GLU A 66 -26.86 20.02 0.71
CA GLU A 66 -27.46 19.41 1.90
C GLU A 66 -26.48 19.31 3.07
N ASN A 67 -25.27 18.81 2.81
CA ASN A 67 -24.19 18.80 3.79
C ASN A 67 -22.97 19.56 3.25
N SER A 68 -22.82 20.81 3.72
CA SER A 68 -21.72 21.71 3.35
C SER A 68 -20.37 21.34 3.98
N GLN A 69 -20.34 20.40 4.93
CA GLN A 69 -19.09 19.88 5.49
C GLN A 69 -18.40 18.91 4.52
N ILE A 70 -19.18 18.19 3.70
CA ILE A 70 -18.68 17.22 2.70
C ILE A 70 -18.23 17.95 1.44
N ALA A 71 -19.06 18.82 0.88
CA ALA A 71 -18.72 19.59 -0.31
C ALA A 71 -19.40 20.96 -0.29
N THR A 72 -18.84 21.93 -1.01
CA THR A 72 -19.49 23.21 -1.28
C THR A 72 -19.74 23.36 -2.76
N ALA A 73 -20.80 24.10 -3.09
CA ALA A 73 -21.17 24.41 -4.46
C ALA A 73 -21.49 25.89 -4.59
N GLN A 74 -21.01 26.52 -5.66
CA GLN A 74 -21.29 27.92 -5.95
C GLN A 74 -21.61 28.09 -7.43
N MET A 75 -22.64 28.88 -7.72
CA MET A 75 -22.94 29.32 -9.08
C MET A 75 -22.15 30.59 -9.43
N SER A 76 -21.54 30.61 -10.61
CA SER A 76 -20.95 31.78 -11.23
C SER A 76 -21.48 31.86 -12.66
N MET A 77 -22.49 32.68 -12.88
CA MET A 77 -23.28 32.71 -14.13
C MET A 77 -23.85 31.31 -14.44
N ASP A 78 -23.43 30.71 -15.55
CA ASP A 78 -23.80 29.36 -16.00
C ASP A 78 -22.84 28.26 -15.50
N THR A 79 -21.82 28.61 -14.72
CA THR A 79 -20.81 27.67 -14.24
C THR A 79 -21.06 27.30 -12.78
N LEU A 80 -21.35 26.03 -12.54
CA LEU A 80 -21.38 25.42 -11.21
C LEU A 80 -19.96 25.00 -10.81
N LYS A 81 -19.44 25.59 -9.73
CA LYS A 81 -18.18 25.20 -9.11
C LYS A 81 -18.48 24.33 -7.90
N VAL A 82 -18.00 23.08 -7.90
CA VAL A 82 -18.15 22.16 -6.77
C VAL A 82 -16.78 21.87 -6.19
N LYS A 83 -16.61 22.06 -4.89
CA LYS A 83 -15.38 21.78 -4.16
C LYS A 83 -15.60 20.71 -3.09
N GLY A 84 -14.78 19.67 -3.10
CA GLY A 84 -14.81 18.61 -2.08
C GLY A 84 -14.06 19.06 -0.83
N LEU A 85 -14.63 18.84 0.35
CA LEU A 85 -14.05 19.26 1.64
C LEU A 85 -13.74 18.06 2.55
N LEU A 86 -14.71 17.17 2.74
CA LEU A 86 -14.58 15.93 3.51
C LEU A 86 -15.15 14.77 2.71
N GLU A 87 -14.57 13.60 2.91
CA GLU A 87 -15.01 12.36 2.27
C GLU A 87 -16.44 11.99 2.70
N GLY A 88 -17.23 11.55 1.74
CA GLY A 88 -18.63 11.20 1.96
C GLY A 88 -19.54 11.58 0.79
N GLU A 89 -20.83 11.30 0.98
CA GLU A 89 -21.87 11.56 0.00
C GLU A 89 -22.71 12.77 0.42
N THR A 90 -22.98 13.67 -0.51
CA THR A 90 -23.90 14.80 -0.33
C THR A 90 -24.63 15.10 -1.63
N PHE A 91 -25.61 15.99 -1.59
CA PHE A 91 -26.36 16.39 -2.77
C PHE A 91 -26.39 17.91 -2.90
N ALA A 92 -26.23 18.38 -4.13
CA ALA A 92 -26.46 19.77 -4.49
C ALA A 92 -27.77 19.87 -5.28
N THR A 93 -28.66 20.76 -4.86
CA THR A 93 -29.90 21.07 -5.58
C THR A 93 -29.74 22.41 -6.28
N ILE A 94 -29.89 22.41 -7.60
CA ILE A 94 -29.87 23.63 -8.42
C ILE A 94 -31.32 24.00 -8.74
N LEU A 95 -31.65 25.26 -8.51
CA LEU A 95 -32.97 25.85 -8.71
C LEU A 95 -32.85 26.97 -9.74
N SER A 96 -33.81 27.03 -10.67
CA SER A 96 -33.98 28.14 -11.61
C SER A 96 -35.46 28.29 -11.94
N HIS A 97 -36.04 29.42 -11.55
CA HIS A 97 -37.48 29.65 -11.57
C HIS A 97 -38.27 28.53 -10.85
N ASP A 98 -39.10 27.77 -11.56
CA ASP A 98 -39.91 26.64 -11.08
C ASP A 98 -39.21 25.29 -11.28
N LYS A 99 -38.06 25.26 -11.95
CA LYS A 99 -37.30 24.05 -12.26
C LYS A 99 -36.28 23.73 -11.17
N ARG A 100 -36.07 22.43 -10.95
CA ARG A 100 -35.07 21.90 -10.00
C ARG A 100 -34.36 20.70 -10.58
N VAL A 101 -33.08 20.58 -10.31
CA VAL A 101 -32.28 19.38 -10.59
C VAL A 101 -31.39 19.08 -9.38
N ARG A 102 -31.15 17.79 -9.11
CA ARG A 102 -30.32 17.34 -7.98
C ARG A 102 -29.09 16.64 -8.54
N LEU A 103 -27.92 17.05 -8.09
CA LEU A 103 -26.63 16.46 -8.40
C LEU A 103 -26.15 15.66 -7.18
N LYS A 104 -25.88 14.38 -7.37
CA LYS A 104 -25.20 13.56 -6.38
C LYS A 104 -23.71 13.91 -6.38
N ILE A 105 -23.13 14.17 -5.22
CA ILE A 105 -21.71 14.49 -5.05
C ILE A 105 -21.09 13.43 -4.14
N ASN A 106 -20.08 12.74 -4.64
CA ASN A 106 -19.31 11.77 -3.89
C ASN A 106 -17.86 12.27 -3.76
N VAL A 107 -17.46 12.59 -2.54
CA VAL A 107 -16.07 12.98 -2.24
C VAL A 107 -15.33 11.75 -1.76
N THR A 108 -14.35 11.30 -2.53
CA THR A 108 -13.61 10.06 -2.27
C THR A 108 -12.15 10.33 -1.93
N PHE A 109 -11.52 9.35 -1.29
CA PHE A 109 -10.07 9.35 -1.13
C PHE A 109 -9.38 9.30 -2.50
N PRO A 110 -8.21 9.96 -2.66
CA PRO A 110 -7.37 9.70 -3.82
C PRO A 110 -6.92 8.25 -3.87
N GLU A 111 -6.73 7.71 -5.07
CA GLU A 111 -6.21 6.36 -5.25
C GLU A 111 -4.88 6.18 -4.53
N LEU A 112 -4.72 5.05 -3.84
CA LEU A 112 -3.52 4.70 -3.11
C LEU A 112 -2.43 4.27 -4.10
N GLY A 113 -1.38 5.09 -4.18
CA GLY A 113 -0.20 4.87 -5.00
C GLY A 113 1.02 4.48 -4.16
N ILE A 114 1.86 3.62 -4.72
CA ILE A 114 3.20 3.31 -4.19
C ILE A 114 4.24 3.48 -5.30
N SER A 115 5.42 4.00 -4.98
CA SER A 115 6.46 4.21 -6.00
C SER A 115 7.13 2.91 -6.45
N HIS A 116 7.18 1.90 -5.58
CA HIS A 116 7.78 0.59 -5.86
C HIS A 116 6.98 -0.51 -5.17
N SER A 117 6.50 -1.50 -5.94
CA SER A 117 5.86 -2.71 -5.40
C SER A 117 6.85 -3.81 -5.00
N ALA A 118 8.11 -3.70 -5.45
CA ALA A 118 9.16 -4.64 -5.12
C ALA A 118 10.47 -3.92 -4.81
N VAL A 119 11.07 -4.26 -3.68
CA VAL A 119 12.32 -3.67 -3.18
C VAL A 119 13.33 -4.79 -2.96
N ARG A 120 14.46 -4.70 -3.66
CA ARG A 120 15.63 -5.58 -3.44
C ARG A 120 16.73 -4.81 -2.75
N LEU A 121 17.27 -5.39 -1.69
CA LEU A 121 18.32 -4.82 -0.84
C LEU A 121 19.34 -5.88 -0.47
N ARG A 122 20.51 -5.43 -0.04
CA ARG A 122 21.51 -6.26 0.65
C ARG A 122 21.57 -5.84 2.12
N PRO A 123 21.94 -6.75 3.04
CA PRO A 123 22.19 -6.35 4.43
C PRO A 123 23.27 -5.26 4.49
N LYS A 124 23.11 -4.30 5.41
CA LYS A 124 23.97 -3.10 5.56
C LYS A 124 23.98 -2.14 4.37
N ASP A 125 23.13 -2.33 3.36
CA ASP A 125 22.87 -1.25 2.41
C ASP A 125 22.33 -0.03 3.15
N ILE A 126 22.53 1.14 2.55
CA ILE A 126 21.84 2.35 2.97
C ILE A 126 20.33 2.14 2.92
N SER A 127 19.60 2.84 3.79
CA SER A 127 18.15 2.81 3.79
C SER A 127 17.58 3.11 2.40
N LYS A 128 16.48 2.45 2.06
CA LYS A 128 15.74 2.72 0.83
C LYS A 128 14.38 3.30 1.14
N PHE A 129 14.01 4.32 0.37
CA PHE A 129 12.75 5.02 0.55
C PHE A 129 11.73 4.58 -0.49
N VAL A 130 10.51 4.31 -0.05
CA VAL A 130 9.33 4.11 -0.89
C VAL A 130 8.33 5.21 -0.59
N SER A 131 7.85 5.88 -1.63
CA SER A 131 6.82 6.90 -1.51
C SER A 131 5.46 6.23 -1.59
N ILE A 132 4.57 6.60 -0.67
CA ILE A 132 3.19 6.17 -0.58
C ILE A 132 2.33 7.44 -0.63
N SER A 133 1.45 7.52 -1.63
CA SER A 133 0.67 8.71 -1.94
C SER A 133 -0.82 8.39 -2.05
N GLY A 134 -1.69 9.35 -1.77
CA GLY A 134 -3.13 9.13 -1.80
C GLY A 134 -3.59 8.21 -0.66
N GLY A 135 -4.76 7.60 -0.81
CA GLY A 135 -5.37 6.74 0.20
C GLY A 135 -5.87 7.47 1.46
N GLY A 136 -5.83 8.81 1.49
CA GLY A 136 -6.25 9.62 2.64
C GLY A 136 -5.11 10.23 3.44
N GLU A 137 -5.46 10.93 4.52
CA GLU A 137 -4.48 11.58 5.40
C GLU A 137 -3.90 10.58 6.41
N ARG A 138 -4.62 9.49 6.68
CA ARG A 138 -4.27 8.49 7.68
C ARG A 138 -4.08 7.09 7.09
N VAL A 139 -3.21 6.98 6.09
CA VAL A 139 -2.75 5.68 5.59
C VAL A 139 -2.08 4.90 6.73
N THR A 140 -2.46 3.63 6.86
CA THR A 140 -1.89 2.71 7.86
C THR A 140 -0.99 1.68 7.19
N LEU A 141 0.05 1.24 7.89
CA LEU A 141 0.96 0.20 7.41
C LEU A 141 0.83 -1.06 8.26
N GLN A 142 0.76 -2.20 7.59
CA GLN A 142 0.84 -3.52 8.19
C GLN A 142 2.11 -4.22 7.72
N GLU A 143 2.95 -4.62 8.68
CA GLU A 143 4.19 -5.34 8.41
C GLU A 143 3.98 -6.85 8.58
N ASN A 144 4.52 -7.62 7.64
CA ASN A 144 4.66 -9.05 7.70
C ASN A 144 6.15 -9.40 7.56
N ASP A 145 6.86 -9.41 8.68
CA ASP A 145 8.28 -9.76 8.76
C ASP A 145 8.50 -10.84 9.84
N PRO A 146 8.16 -12.11 9.56
CA PRO A 146 8.29 -13.20 10.54
C PRO A 146 9.75 -13.53 10.89
N ALA A 147 10.71 -13.07 10.08
CA ALA A 147 12.14 -13.35 10.26
C ALA A 147 12.94 -12.15 10.79
N ASP A 148 12.28 -11.01 11.04
CA ASP A 148 12.90 -9.74 11.47
C ASP A 148 14.05 -9.34 10.52
N VAL A 149 13.78 -9.42 9.21
CA VAL A 149 14.73 -9.16 8.11
C VAL A 149 15.03 -7.68 7.94
N MET A 150 14.19 -6.77 8.44
CA MET A 150 14.34 -5.32 8.29
C MET A 150 13.85 -4.52 9.52
N ASP A 151 14.14 -3.22 9.52
CA ASP A 151 13.40 -2.21 10.28
C ASP A 151 12.70 -1.28 9.29
N ILE A 152 11.57 -0.71 9.70
CA ILE A 152 10.88 0.34 8.94
C ILE A 152 10.66 1.60 9.77
N LYS A 153 10.68 2.75 9.10
CA LYS A 153 10.18 4.01 9.65
C LYS A 153 9.20 4.64 8.67
N TRP A 154 8.05 5.06 9.20
CA TRP A 154 6.98 5.66 8.41
C TRP A 154 6.78 7.12 8.82
N ASP A 155 6.85 8.01 7.83
CA ASP A 155 6.46 9.40 7.98
C ASP A 155 5.19 9.66 7.15
N GLY A 156 4.03 9.58 7.81
CA GLY A 156 2.73 9.84 7.20
C GLY A 156 2.53 11.28 6.74
N SER A 157 3.33 12.25 7.21
CA SER A 157 3.23 13.64 6.77
C SER A 157 3.85 13.85 5.39
N THR A 158 4.94 13.13 5.10
CA THR A 158 5.64 13.19 3.81
C THR A 158 5.27 12.04 2.88
N GLY A 159 4.58 11.01 3.39
CA GLY A 159 4.25 9.81 2.64
C GLY A 159 5.48 8.92 2.40
N MET A 160 6.52 9.01 3.24
CA MET A 160 7.79 8.31 3.00
C MET A 160 7.97 7.13 3.96
N LEU A 161 8.14 5.95 3.40
CA LEU A 161 8.53 4.72 4.09
C LEU A 161 10.04 4.49 3.91
N GLU A 162 10.79 4.57 5.00
CA GLU A 162 12.21 4.20 5.06
C GLU A 162 12.33 2.71 5.44
N ILE A 163 13.07 1.95 4.64
CA ILE A 163 13.32 0.52 4.83
C ILE A 163 14.81 0.30 5.08
N MET A 164 15.14 -0.31 6.22
CA MET A 164 16.51 -0.58 6.67
C MET A 164 16.76 -2.11 6.72
N PRO A 165 17.59 -2.67 5.84
CA PRO A 165 17.80 -4.12 5.77
C PRO A 165 18.73 -4.65 6.89
N LYS A 166 18.32 -5.72 7.58
CA LYS A 166 19.11 -6.40 8.63
C LYS A 166 19.70 -7.72 8.18
N TYR A 167 18.85 -8.65 7.73
CA TYR A 167 19.20 -10.05 7.49
C TYR A 167 18.66 -10.52 6.16
N GLU A 168 19.24 -11.59 5.63
CA GLU A 168 18.65 -12.26 4.47
C GLU A 168 17.23 -12.78 4.76
N GLY A 169 16.33 -12.47 3.83
CA GLY A 169 14.98 -13.01 3.82
C GLY A 169 14.02 -12.16 3.02
N GLU A 170 12.74 -12.41 3.26
CA GLU A 170 11.64 -11.76 2.57
C GLU A 170 10.65 -11.25 3.63
N ALA A 171 10.12 -10.07 3.37
CA ALA A 171 9.10 -9.41 4.19
C ALA A 171 8.16 -8.61 3.30
N GLU A 172 7.00 -8.25 3.84
CA GLU A 172 6.00 -7.45 3.14
C GLU A 172 5.54 -6.29 4.00
N VAL A 173 5.31 -5.14 3.37
CA VAL A 173 4.64 -4.00 3.99
C VAL A 173 3.42 -3.67 3.16
N THR A 174 2.24 -3.76 3.78
CA THR A 174 0.98 -3.42 3.13
C THR A 174 0.51 -2.06 3.60
N ALA A 175 0.40 -1.13 2.66
CA ALA A 175 -0.24 0.16 2.88
C ALA A 175 -1.76 0.00 2.69
N ILE A 176 -2.53 0.55 3.61
CA ILE A 176 -3.98 0.46 3.65
C ILE A 176 -4.55 1.88 3.70
N SER A 177 -5.47 2.20 2.78
CA SER A 177 -6.15 3.49 2.74
C SER A 177 -6.92 3.76 4.04
N GLU A 178 -7.21 5.02 4.31
CA GLU A 178 -7.90 5.47 5.52
C GLU A 178 -9.31 4.87 5.65
N ASP A 179 -10.00 4.59 4.54
CA ASP A 179 -11.28 3.88 4.52
C ASP A 179 -11.16 2.34 4.52
N GLY A 180 -9.94 1.80 4.47
CA GLY A 180 -9.65 0.37 4.44
C GLY A 180 -10.00 -0.35 3.14
N LYS A 181 -10.45 0.36 2.09
CA LYS A 181 -10.91 -0.26 0.84
C LYS A 181 -9.78 -0.55 -0.14
N GLU A 182 -8.75 0.29 -0.16
CA GLU A 182 -7.58 0.10 -1.02
C GLU A 182 -6.38 -0.39 -0.23
N GLN A 183 -5.68 -1.37 -0.79
CA GLN A 183 -4.47 -1.92 -0.22
C GLN A 183 -3.41 -2.07 -1.31
N LYS A 184 -2.16 -1.75 -0.96
CA LYS A 184 -1.01 -1.93 -1.83
C LYS A 184 0.12 -2.56 -1.04
N THR A 185 0.61 -3.70 -1.51
CA THR A 185 1.70 -4.44 -0.86
C THR A 185 3.03 -4.14 -1.55
N ILE A 186 4.03 -3.87 -0.73
CA ILE A 186 5.42 -3.73 -1.11
C ILE A 186 6.10 -5.04 -0.70
N HIS A 187 6.65 -5.78 -1.66
CA HIS A 187 7.43 -6.98 -1.40
C HIS A 187 8.91 -6.62 -1.24
N ILE A 188 9.48 -6.95 -0.09
CA ILE A 188 10.88 -6.67 0.25
C ILE A 188 11.66 -7.97 0.22
N LYS A 189 12.76 -7.99 -0.53
CA LYS A 189 13.71 -9.10 -0.56
C LYS A 189 15.10 -8.60 -0.21
N VAL A 190 15.61 -9.07 0.91
CA VAL A 190 16.98 -8.80 1.36
C VAL A 190 17.82 -10.03 1.05
N LYS A 191 18.85 -9.89 0.20
CA LYS A 191 19.74 -11.00 -0.18
C LYS A 191 21.20 -10.54 -0.21
N PRO A 192 22.12 -11.18 0.53
CA PRO A 192 23.56 -10.98 0.37
C PRO A 192 24.03 -11.31 -1.05
N GLU A 193 25.09 -10.65 -1.47
CA GLU A 193 25.78 -10.95 -2.72
C GLU A 193 26.50 -12.31 -2.67
N GLY A 194 26.47 -12.99 -3.82
CA GLY A 194 27.09 -14.30 -4.03
C GLY A 194 26.07 -15.44 -4.00
N ASP A 195 26.58 -16.65 -4.22
CA ASP A 195 25.82 -17.89 -4.16
C ASP A 195 26.58 -18.92 -3.32
N LEU A 196 25.82 -19.71 -2.56
CA LEU A 196 26.39 -20.74 -1.69
C LEU A 196 26.48 -22.08 -2.43
N GLN A 197 27.72 -22.51 -2.66
CA GLN A 197 28.04 -23.76 -3.37
C GLN A 197 28.81 -24.75 -2.51
N ILE A 198 29.38 -24.30 -1.39
CA ILE A 198 30.19 -25.13 -0.51
C ILE A 198 29.40 -25.37 0.78
N PRO A 199 29.30 -26.61 1.27
CA PRO A 199 28.67 -26.85 2.57
C PRO A 199 29.34 -26.03 3.68
N GLY A 200 28.54 -25.51 4.60
CA GLY A 200 29.05 -24.61 5.63
C GLY A 200 28.02 -23.79 6.37
N TRP A 201 28.56 -22.93 7.24
CA TRP A 201 27.84 -21.92 8.00
C TRP A 201 28.24 -20.51 7.54
N TYR A 202 27.22 -19.72 7.19
CA TYR A 202 27.36 -18.39 6.60
C TYR A 202 26.64 -17.33 7.43
N ASP A 203 27.27 -16.15 7.57
CA ASP A 203 26.64 -14.92 8.04
C ASP A 203 25.79 -14.31 6.93
N THR A 204 24.59 -13.89 7.28
CA THR A 204 23.66 -13.20 6.36
C THR A 204 23.38 -11.76 6.80
N ARG A 205 24.20 -11.21 7.70
CA ARG A 205 24.15 -9.81 8.18
C ARG A 205 25.01 -8.83 7.38
N ASN A 206 25.79 -9.34 6.43
CA ASN A 206 26.69 -8.52 5.61
C ASN A 206 26.19 -8.47 4.16
N SER A 207 26.67 -7.48 3.43
CA SER A 207 26.28 -7.25 2.04
C SER A 207 26.65 -8.41 1.10
N SER A 208 27.60 -9.26 1.50
CA SER A 208 27.95 -10.54 0.89
C SER A 208 28.02 -11.64 1.95
N TYR A 209 27.87 -12.90 1.52
CA TYR A 209 28.00 -14.03 2.42
C TYR A 209 29.40 -14.11 3.04
N TYR A 210 29.45 -14.28 4.36
CA TYR A 210 30.70 -14.48 5.09
C TYR A 210 30.71 -15.86 5.75
N VAL A 211 31.72 -16.67 5.43
CA VAL A 211 31.90 -17.98 6.06
C VAL A 211 32.25 -17.78 7.54
N MET A 212 31.41 -18.27 8.44
CA MET A 212 31.60 -18.06 9.89
C MET A 212 32.67 -18.95 10.48
N LEU A 213 32.81 -20.15 9.92
CA LEU A 213 33.74 -21.15 10.37
C LEU A 213 34.49 -21.65 9.13
N ASN A 214 35.82 -21.59 9.14
CA ASN A 214 36.62 -22.03 8.01
C ASN A 214 36.53 -23.56 7.90
N ASN A 215 35.51 -24.06 7.21
CA ASN A 215 35.12 -25.47 7.19
C ASN A 215 36.26 -26.33 6.60
N ARG A 216 37.04 -26.95 7.47
CA ARG A 216 38.04 -27.96 7.08
C ARG A 216 37.39 -29.32 6.88
N MET A 217 36.31 -29.58 7.61
CA MET A 217 35.59 -30.85 7.53
C MET A 217 34.11 -30.65 7.85
N ILE A 218 33.25 -31.30 7.05
CA ILE A 218 31.83 -31.46 7.35
C ILE A 218 31.50 -32.94 7.36
N VAL A 219 31.08 -33.45 8.52
CA VAL A 219 30.84 -34.88 8.74
C VAL A 219 29.37 -35.11 9.01
N LYS A 220 28.68 -35.87 8.16
CA LYS A 220 27.32 -36.35 8.41
C LYS A 220 27.37 -37.77 8.95
N ARG A 221 26.70 -38.02 10.08
CA ARG A 221 26.48 -39.38 10.60
C ARG A 221 24.98 -39.69 10.60
N LYS A 222 24.59 -40.75 9.86
CA LYS A 222 23.19 -41.19 9.73
C LYS A 222 22.56 -41.36 11.12
N GLY A 223 21.41 -40.70 11.34
CA GLY A 223 20.66 -40.74 12.61
C GLY A 223 21.25 -39.96 13.78
N VAL A 224 22.43 -39.33 13.63
CA VAL A 224 23.09 -38.61 14.74
C VAL A 224 23.21 -37.11 14.49
N GLY A 225 23.50 -36.69 13.25
CA GLY A 225 23.62 -35.27 12.91
C GLY A 225 24.76 -34.95 11.96
N THR A 226 25.00 -33.65 11.81
CA THR A 226 26.09 -33.09 10.98
C THR A 226 27.01 -32.24 11.84
N TRP A 227 28.32 -32.41 11.68
CA TRP A 227 29.34 -31.58 12.31
C TRP A 227 29.98 -30.66 11.28
N ILE A 228 30.18 -29.41 11.65
CA ILE A 228 31.00 -28.44 10.90
C ILE A 228 32.22 -28.14 11.76
N ILE A 229 33.43 -28.36 11.23
CA ILE A 229 34.68 -28.37 12.00
C ILE A 229 35.73 -27.51 11.29
N ASP A 230 36.45 -26.67 12.04
CA ASP A 230 37.43 -25.71 11.51
C ASP A 230 38.88 -26.24 11.49
N SER A 231 39.05 -27.46 11.99
CA SER A 231 40.34 -28.11 12.19
C SER A 231 40.31 -29.53 11.62
N ALA A 232 41.49 -30.15 11.55
CA ALA A 232 41.61 -31.56 11.18
C ALA A 232 41.16 -32.53 12.31
N ARG A 233 40.76 -32.01 13.48
CA ARG A 233 40.32 -32.83 14.62
C ARG A 233 38.79 -32.86 14.71
N PRO A 234 38.14 -34.02 14.52
CA PRO A 234 36.70 -34.12 14.35
C PRO A 234 35.83 -33.71 15.57
N TYR A 235 36.45 -33.56 16.74
CA TYR A 235 35.79 -33.13 17.98
C TYR A 235 36.37 -31.82 18.53
N GLY A 236 37.11 -31.07 17.71
CA GLY A 236 37.83 -29.87 18.15
C GLY A 236 38.88 -30.15 19.23
N GLY A 237 39.17 -29.13 20.05
CA GLY A 237 40.04 -29.21 21.21
C GLY A 237 41.37 -28.45 21.06
N ARG A 238 42.08 -28.32 22.18
CA ARG A 238 43.31 -27.52 22.27
C ARG A 238 44.45 -28.15 21.49
N ILE A 239 44.93 -27.43 20.50
CA ILE A 239 46.26 -27.58 19.91
C ILE A 239 47.14 -26.54 20.61
N THR A 240 48.42 -26.82 20.80
CA THR A 240 49.36 -25.94 21.50
C THR A 240 49.34 -24.49 20.99
N THR A 241 48.91 -24.26 19.74
CA THR A 241 48.86 -22.96 19.06
C THR A 241 47.45 -22.40 18.79
N TYR A 242 46.37 -23.17 18.93
CA TYR A 242 44.97 -22.70 18.78
C TYR A 242 43.95 -23.74 19.29
N ASP A 243 42.75 -23.29 19.63
CA ASP A 243 41.62 -24.16 19.97
C ASP A 243 40.75 -24.40 18.73
N GLY A 244 40.52 -25.67 18.36
CA GLY A 244 39.66 -26.02 17.24
C GLY A 244 38.17 -25.88 17.58
N SER A 245 37.42 -25.18 16.74
CA SER A 245 35.98 -24.95 16.85
C SER A 245 35.18 -25.98 16.06
N HIS A 246 34.05 -26.40 16.62
CA HIS A 246 33.11 -27.24 15.91
C HIS A 246 31.67 -26.99 16.35
N MET A 247 30.73 -27.28 15.46
CA MET A 247 29.30 -27.17 15.73
C MET A 247 28.63 -28.48 15.33
N LYS A 248 27.67 -28.95 16.14
CA LYS A 248 26.84 -30.12 15.86
C LYS A 248 25.41 -29.69 15.61
N ILE A 249 24.86 -30.15 14.49
CA ILE A 249 23.48 -29.89 14.06
C ILE A 249 22.73 -31.22 14.07
N ALA A 250 21.50 -31.20 14.59
CA ALA A 250 20.59 -32.34 14.58
C ALA A 250 20.40 -32.95 13.17
N PRO A 251 20.09 -34.25 13.05
CA PRO A 251 19.95 -34.91 11.75
C PRO A 251 18.80 -34.31 10.94
N ILE A 252 19.08 -34.00 9.67
CA ILE A 252 18.09 -33.52 8.70
C ILE A 252 17.69 -34.69 7.80
N VAL A 253 16.39 -34.98 7.73
CA VAL A 253 15.85 -36.11 6.96
C VAL A 253 14.70 -35.63 6.09
N ASN A 254 14.79 -35.90 4.78
CA ASN A 254 13.76 -35.54 3.78
C ASN A 254 13.23 -34.10 3.93
N PRO A 255 14.09 -33.06 3.88
CA PRO A 255 13.63 -31.67 3.96
C PRO A 255 12.74 -31.33 2.76
N VAL A 256 11.73 -30.49 2.99
CA VAL A 256 10.79 -30.01 1.96
C VAL A 256 11.00 -28.52 1.76
N GLN A 257 11.29 -28.11 0.53
CA GLN A 257 11.47 -26.69 0.20
C GLN A 257 10.20 -25.89 0.51
N GLY A 258 10.36 -24.73 1.14
CA GLY A 258 9.25 -23.88 1.59
C GLY A 258 8.74 -24.17 3.00
N ASP A 259 9.19 -25.27 3.63
CA ASP A 259 8.81 -25.61 5.01
C ASP A 259 9.77 -25.03 6.06
N SER A 260 9.48 -25.24 7.35
CA SER A 260 10.38 -24.94 8.47
C SER A 260 10.73 -26.20 9.25
N ILE A 261 11.98 -26.30 9.71
CA ILE A 261 12.45 -27.41 10.54
C ILE A 261 13.05 -26.87 11.83
N ASP A 262 12.67 -27.46 12.95
CA ASP A 262 13.27 -27.20 14.26
C ASP A 262 14.50 -28.09 14.44
N LEU A 263 15.68 -27.47 14.52
CA LEU A 263 16.94 -28.18 14.68
C LEU A 263 17.64 -27.76 15.96
N ASN A 264 18.05 -28.75 16.75
CA ASN A 264 18.94 -28.51 17.88
C ASN A 264 20.37 -28.28 17.35
N ILE A 265 20.96 -27.16 17.77
CA ILE A 265 22.31 -26.74 17.42
C ILE A 265 23.13 -26.67 18.71
N LEU A 266 24.29 -27.34 18.70
CA LEU A 266 25.28 -27.28 19.78
C LEU A 266 26.54 -26.63 19.21
N ASP A 267 27.05 -25.60 19.87
CA ASP A 267 28.17 -24.79 19.39
C ASP A 267 29.33 -24.88 20.38
N TYR A 268 30.40 -25.53 19.94
CA TYR A 268 31.62 -25.75 20.70
C TYR A 268 32.78 -24.89 20.14
N SER A 269 32.46 -23.73 19.55
CA SER A 269 33.46 -22.80 19.03
C SER A 269 34.15 -21.99 20.14
N ALA A 270 35.47 -21.82 20.02
CA ALA A 270 36.27 -21.06 20.97
C ALA A 270 36.08 -19.53 20.82
N SER A 271 35.57 -19.09 19.67
CA SER A 271 35.40 -17.69 19.31
C SER A 271 34.06 -17.45 18.59
N HIS A 272 33.12 -16.86 19.34
CA HIS A 272 31.96 -16.06 18.91
C HIS A 272 30.63 -16.77 18.58
N GLY A 273 29.87 -17.16 19.62
CA GLY A 273 28.65 -16.49 20.13
C GLY A 273 27.56 -15.94 19.20
N LYS A 274 27.58 -16.19 17.90
CA LYS A 274 26.60 -15.61 16.95
C LYS A 274 25.33 -16.44 16.78
N ILE A 275 25.37 -17.73 17.13
CA ILE A 275 24.20 -18.60 17.25
C ILE A 275 24.20 -19.14 18.68
N LYS A 276 23.09 -19.01 19.40
CA LYS A 276 22.94 -19.59 20.74
C LYS A 276 22.73 -21.09 20.62
N GLU A 277 23.24 -21.88 21.56
CA GLU A 277 22.88 -23.29 21.62
C GLU A 277 21.38 -23.49 21.87
N GLY A 278 20.82 -24.56 21.30
CA GLY A 278 19.42 -24.93 21.49
C GLY A 278 18.67 -25.16 20.18
N ILE A 279 17.34 -25.18 20.27
CA ILE A 279 16.45 -25.42 19.13
C ILE A 279 16.23 -24.13 18.35
N HIS A 280 16.52 -24.16 17.06
CA HIS A 280 16.26 -23.08 16.12
C HIS A 280 15.31 -23.54 15.04
N ARG A 281 14.27 -22.74 14.78
CA ARG A 281 13.39 -22.92 13.63
C ARG A 281 14.05 -22.33 12.38
N LEU A 282 14.35 -23.18 11.41
CA LEU A 282 15.03 -22.79 10.17
C LEU A 282 14.12 -23.00 8.96
N TYR A 283 14.08 -22.02 8.08
CA TYR A 283 13.35 -22.10 6.81
C TYR A 283 14.14 -22.91 5.78
N VAL A 284 13.49 -23.86 5.11
CA VAL A 284 14.08 -24.67 4.04
C VAL A 284 13.97 -23.91 2.73
N GLU A 285 15.06 -23.24 2.35
CA GLU A 285 15.06 -22.34 1.20
C GLU A 285 15.23 -23.08 -0.12
N GLU A 286 16.11 -24.08 -0.14
CA GLU A 286 16.46 -24.86 -1.33
C GLU A 286 16.79 -26.29 -0.91
N VAL A 287 16.23 -27.27 -1.62
CA VAL A 287 16.60 -28.69 -1.46
C VAL A 287 17.25 -29.16 -2.75
N ARG A 288 18.53 -29.54 -2.66
CA ARG A 288 19.32 -30.12 -3.76
C ARG A 288 19.33 -31.63 -3.66
N GLU A 289 20.04 -32.28 -4.59
CA GLU A 289 20.14 -33.75 -4.63
C GLU A 289 20.68 -34.34 -3.32
N SER A 290 21.73 -33.77 -2.74
CA SER A 290 22.38 -34.27 -1.51
C SER A 290 22.53 -33.23 -0.40
N GLU A 291 22.14 -31.98 -0.67
CA GLU A 291 22.35 -30.83 0.20
C GLU A 291 21.05 -30.03 0.40
N VAL A 292 20.96 -29.30 1.50
CA VAL A 292 19.84 -28.44 1.83
C VAL A 292 20.35 -27.08 2.30
N MET A 293 19.71 -26.02 1.81
CA MET A 293 19.93 -24.65 2.26
C MET A 293 18.90 -24.30 3.33
N LEU A 294 19.38 -24.05 4.54
CA LEU A 294 18.56 -23.72 5.71
C LEU A 294 18.86 -22.29 6.14
N ARG A 295 17.83 -21.44 6.17
CA ARG A 295 17.97 -20.04 6.56
C ARG A 295 17.41 -19.81 7.96
N GLY A 296 18.23 -19.19 8.81
CA GLY A 296 17.84 -18.69 10.13
C GLY A 296 18.00 -17.17 10.21
N LYS A 297 17.76 -16.61 11.40
CA LYS A 297 17.88 -15.18 11.64
C LYS A 297 19.34 -14.73 11.67
N GLY A 298 19.80 -14.13 10.58
CA GLY A 298 21.17 -13.63 10.42
C GLY A 298 22.22 -14.72 10.15
N PHE A 299 21.82 -15.95 9.85
CA PHE A 299 22.72 -17.01 9.43
C PHE A 299 22.06 -17.94 8.43
N LYS A 300 22.87 -18.66 7.67
CA LYS A 300 22.42 -19.66 6.71
C LYS A 300 23.37 -20.84 6.72
N PHE A 301 22.81 -22.03 6.53
CA PHE A 301 23.56 -23.26 6.38
C PHE A 301 23.35 -23.85 4.99
N LEU A 302 24.42 -24.40 4.42
CA LEU A 302 24.35 -25.36 3.33
C LEU A 302 24.88 -26.69 3.88
N LEU A 303 24.04 -27.70 4.00
CA LEU A 303 24.40 -28.94 4.71
C LEU A 303 23.96 -30.17 3.94
N PRO A 304 24.70 -31.28 4.07
CA PRO A 304 24.21 -32.56 3.60
C PRO A 304 23.01 -33.02 4.45
N TYR A 305 22.02 -33.64 3.81
CA TYR A 305 20.88 -34.27 4.50
C TYR A 305 20.79 -35.77 4.22
N GLY A 306 19.91 -36.48 4.91
CA GLY A 306 19.65 -37.91 4.69
C GLY A 306 18.33 -38.15 3.96
N GLN A 307 18.31 -39.12 3.04
CA GLN A 307 17.08 -39.72 2.53
C GLN A 307 16.70 -40.93 3.39
N LYS A 308 15.41 -41.17 3.60
CA LYS A 308 14.92 -42.39 4.27
C LYS A 308 15.19 -43.61 3.42
#